data_AF-A0A8J8PV55-F1
#
_entry.id   AF-A0A8J8PV55-F1
#
_cell.length_a   1.000
_cell.length_b   1.000
_cell.length_c   1.000
_cell.angle_alpha   90.00
_cell.angle_beta   90.00
_cell.angle_gamma   90.00
#
_symmetry.space_group_name_H-M   'P 1'
#
loop_
_entity.id
_entity.type
_entity.pdbx_description
1 polymer ?
#
loop_
_entity_poly.entity_id
_entity_poly.type
_entity_poly.pdbx_seq_one_letter_code
_entity_poly.pdbx_strand_id
1 'polypeptide(L)' 'TKQIKSKPDWYKAYAEKTIFKRWATPEEIASVAIFLVMPASSYITGTVIFVDGGWTAIDGRYEPEV' A
#
# COMPACT_ATOMS: atom_id res chain seq x y z
N THR A 1 -0.97 -12.39 4.64
CA THR A 1 -0.77 -11.45 5.75
C THR A 1 -1.03 -12.03 7.16
N LYS A 2 -1.24 -13.36 7.33
CA LYS A 2 -1.54 -13.96 8.65
C LYS A 2 -0.43 -13.68 9.70
N GLN A 3 0.84 -13.75 9.31
CA GLN A 3 2.00 -13.54 10.19
C GLN A 3 2.10 -12.10 10.73
N ILE A 4 1.80 -11.09 9.92
CA ILE A 4 1.81 -9.68 10.35
C ILE A 4 0.58 -9.41 11.22
N LYS A 5 -0.60 -9.91 10.82
CA LYS A 5 -1.84 -9.77 11.59
C LYS A 5 -1.76 -10.42 12.97
N SER A 6 -0.97 -11.50 13.14
CA SER A 6 -0.77 -12.15 14.44
C SER A 6 0.13 -11.38 15.39
N LYS A 7 0.79 -10.30 14.94
CA LYS A 7 1.61 -9.41 15.78
C LYS A 7 0.98 -8.01 15.75
N PRO A 8 0.12 -7.65 16.71
CA PRO A 8 -0.62 -6.39 16.69
C PRO A 8 0.27 -5.15 16.57
N ASP A 9 1.41 -5.13 17.26
CA ASP A 9 2.35 -4.00 17.21
C ASP A 9 2.94 -3.84 15.82
N TRP A 10 3.28 -4.95 15.15
CA TRP A 10 3.76 -4.93 13.78
C TRP A 10 2.66 -4.46 12.84
N TYR A 11 1.46 -5.02 12.96
CA TYR A 11 0.32 -4.66 12.13
C TYR A 11 0.01 -3.16 12.20
N LYS A 12 0.05 -2.58 13.41
CA LYS A 12 -0.18 -1.16 13.64
C LYS A 12 1.00 -0.31 13.16
N ALA A 13 2.22 -0.67 13.53
CA ALA A 13 3.42 0.06 13.15
C ALA A 13 3.56 0.13 11.63
N TYR A 14 3.20 -0.94 10.91
CA TYR A 14 3.17 -0.87 9.46
C TYR A 14 2.13 0.17 9.02
N ALA A 15 0.85 0.03 9.38
CA ALA A 15 -0.19 1.01 9.02
C ALA A 15 0.19 2.49 9.26
N GLU A 16 0.84 2.79 10.39
CA GLU A 16 1.25 4.15 10.79
C GLU A 16 2.33 4.77 9.90
N LYS A 17 3.07 3.97 9.13
CA LYS A 17 4.09 4.46 8.18
C LYS A 17 3.50 4.90 6.85
N THR A 18 2.22 4.67 6.60
CA THR A 18 1.53 5.34 5.48
C THR A 18 1.12 6.75 5.88
N ILE A 19 0.97 7.67 4.92
CA ILE A 19 0.43 9.00 5.22
C ILE A 19 -1.01 8.94 5.76
N PHE A 20 -1.75 7.90 5.37
CA PHE A 20 -3.13 7.67 5.80
C PHE A 20 -3.25 6.98 7.17
N LYS A 21 -2.12 6.53 7.76
CA LYS A 21 -2.04 5.85 9.05
C LYS A 21 -2.98 4.64 9.17
N ARG A 22 -3.21 3.94 8.05
CA ARG A 22 -4.07 2.75 7.97
C ARG A 22 -3.61 1.84 6.84
N TRP A 23 -4.04 0.59 6.88
CA TRP A 23 -3.96 -0.29 5.73
C TRP A 23 -4.92 0.16 4.63
N ALA A 24 -4.51 -0.03 3.37
CA ALA A 24 -5.40 0.08 2.24
C ALA A 24 -6.48 -1.01 2.31
N THR A 25 -7.68 -0.72 1.82
CA THR A 25 -8.72 -1.73 1.60
C THR A 25 -8.48 -2.45 0.27
N PRO A 26 -9.01 -3.67 0.09
CA PRO A 26 -8.94 -4.36 -1.20
C PRO A 26 -9.51 -3.54 -2.36
N GLU A 27 -10.56 -2.75 -2.11
CA GLU A 27 -11.25 -1.92 -3.11
C GLU A 27 -10.38 -0.78 -3.61
N GLU A 28 -9.50 -0.23 -2.77
CA GLU A 28 -8.54 0.81 -3.17
C GLU A 28 -7.50 0.27 -4.16
N ILE A 29 -7.09 -0.99 -4.00
CA ILE A 29 -6.21 -1.68 -4.96
C ILE A 29 -6.98 -2.00 -6.24
N ALA A 30 -8.19 -2.54 -6.12
CA ALA A 30 -9.02 -2.91 -7.25
C ALA A 30 -9.38 -1.71 -8.15
N SER A 31 -9.61 -0.54 -7.56
CA SER A 31 -9.95 0.69 -8.30
C SER A 31 -8.84 1.11 -9.28
N VAL A 32 -7.57 0.98 -8.90
CA VAL A 32 -6.44 1.30 -9.78
C VAL A 32 -6.26 0.23 -10.86
N ALA A 33 -6.47 -1.04 -10.52
CA ALA A 33 -6.47 -2.12 -11.52
C ALA A 33 -7.58 -1.92 -12.57
N ILE A 34 -8.77 -1.48 -12.13
CA ILE A 34 -9.89 -1.13 -13.02
C ILE A 34 -9.52 0.06 -13.92
N PHE A 35 -8.92 1.13 -13.36
CA PHE A 35 -8.43 2.25 -14.17
C PHE A 35 -7.43 1.80 -15.26
N LEU A 36 -6.53 0.87 -14.93
CA LEU A 36 -5.54 0.34 -15.86
C LEU A 36 -6.12 -0.51 -17.01
N VAL A 37 -7.38 -0.93 -16.93
CA VAL A 37 -8.08 -1.61 -18.04
C VAL A 37 -9.07 -0.70 -18.77
N MET A 38 -9.26 0.53 -18.31
CA MET A 38 -10.15 1.52 -18.95
C MET A 38 -9.48 2.19 -20.16
N PRO A 39 -10.26 2.71 -21.13
CA PRO A 39 -9.70 3.49 -22.24
C PRO A 39 -8.85 4.69 -21.83
N ALA A 40 -9.11 5.26 -20.64
CA ALA A 40 -8.35 6.37 -20.06
C ALA A 40 -6.86 6.06 -19.82
N SER A 41 -6.49 4.78 -19.73
CA SER A 41 -5.11 4.33 -19.56
C SER A 41 -4.49 3.78 -20.85
N SER A 42 -5.10 4.04 -22.02
CA SER A 42 -4.69 3.50 -23.32
C SER A 42 -3.23 3.73 -23.74
N TYR A 43 -2.53 4.70 -23.13
CA TYR A 43 -1.12 4.98 -23.39
C TYR A 43 -0.21 4.75 -22.16
N ILE A 44 -0.74 4.11 -21.12
CA ILE A 44 0.01 3.73 -19.92
C ILE A 44 0.44 2.27 -20.08
N THR A 45 1.74 2.04 -20.24
CA THR A 45 2.34 0.70 -20.32
C THR A 45 3.76 0.70 -19.78
N GLY A 46 4.28 -0.46 -19.39
CA GLY A 46 5.66 -0.64 -18.94
C GLY A 46 6.03 0.09 -17.64
N THR A 47 5.05 0.43 -16.81
CA THR A 47 5.26 1.20 -15.57
C THR A 47 4.65 0.51 -14.35
N VAL A 48 5.15 0.90 -13.17
CA VAL A 48 4.63 0.48 -11.86
C VAL A 48 3.82 1.63 -11.27
N ILE A 49 2.55 1.39 -10.93
CA ILE A 49 1.72 2.35 -10.20
C ILE A 49 1.63 1.90 -8.74
N PHE A 50 2.21 2.69 -7.83
CA PHE A 50 2.15 2.43 -6.40
C PHE A 50 0.78 2.81 -5.82
N VAL A 51 0.18 1.86 -5.11
CA VAL A 51 -1.06 2.05 -4.34
C VAL A 51 -0.79 1.66 -2.89
N ASP A 52 0.16 2.36 -2.26
CA ASP A 52 0.78 1.96 -1.00
C ASP A 52 0.63 2.99 0.13
N GLY A 53 -0.20 4.03 -0.08
CA GLY A 53 -0.38 5.10 0.90
C GLY A 53 0.88 5.94 1.14
N GLY A 54 1.77 6.01 0.15
CA GLY A 54 3.01 6.79 0.22
C GLY A 54 4.18 6.03 0.85
N TRP A 55 4.03 4.74 1.16
CA TRP A 55 5.05 3.92 1.81
C TRP A 55 6.43 4.05 1.17
N THR A 56 6.48 3.84 -0.14
CA THR A 56 7.72 3.85 -0.92
C THR A 56 8.36 5.24 -0.96
N ALA A 57 7.57 6.30 -0.74
CA ALA A 57 8.07 7.67 -0.72
C ALA A 57 8.73 8.06 0.61
N ILE A 58 8.40 7.41 1.74
CA ILE A 58 8.84 7.84 3.08
C ILE A 58 9.68 6.79 3.83
N ASP A 59 10.47 5.99 3.11
CA ASP A 59 11.34 4.90 3.58
C ASP A 59 10.55 3.72 4.21
N GLY A 60 9.43 3.98 4.87
CA GLY A 60 8.47 2.99 5.37
C GLY A 60 9.02 2.03 6.42
N ARG A 61 10.30 2.12 6.78
CA ARG A 61 10.91 1.19 7.73
C ARG A 61 10.33 1.38 9.12
N TYR A 62 9.87 0.26 9.68
CA TYR A 62 9.63 0.11 11.10
C TYR A 62 10.82 -0.68 11.68
N GLU A 63 11.53 -0.05 12.61
CA GLU A 63 12.51 -0.71 13.46
C GLU A 63 11.83 -0.96 14.81
N PRO A 64 11.54 -2.23 15.16
CA PRO A 64 11.01 -2.54 16.49
C PRO A 64 12.06 -2.16 17.54
N GLU A 65 11.58 -1.71 18.71
CA GLU A 65 12.44 -1.55 19.88
C GLU A 65 13.10 -2.90 20.19
N VAL A 66 14.43 -2.91 20.23
CA VAL A 66 15.26 -4.06 20.61
C VAL A 66 15.16 -4.35 22.11
#